data_AF-A0A2N2MLJ6-F1
#
_entry.id   AF-A0A2N2MLJ6-F1
#
_cell.length_a   1.000
_cell.length_b   1.000
_cell.length_c   1.000
_cell.angle_alpha   90.00
_cell.angle_beta   90.00
_cell.angle_gamma   90.00
#
_symmetry.space_group_name_H-M   'P 1'
#
loop_
_entity.id
_entity.type
_entity.pdbx_description
1 polymer ?
#
loop_
_entity_poly.entity_id
_entity_poly.type
_entity_poly.pdbx_seq_one_letter_code
_entity_poly.pdbx_strand_id
1 'polypeptide(L)'
;MRKVGKMALFSYEFRRWLFFGLSYNQPQRKFPPTEVFMFSMKRFTMVGFIILTMMMLGACTIGQAAEATPTALDVNAIYTSAAETARAQMTDIASLATATMPPTATLAPTQTQEQIVQVTISVDLTPLASPDPLLVGTATVLPGLPLATPTTLGSGATAGPTCNNYVFEGDITVPDGSKFKAWEKFEKVWALRNTGTCTWDEGYSFRNFAGPALAGDNYYITQKSQFVAAGAGINMGIKMYAPGDPGQYISHWTMFDDQNKAFGFGVTVVIEVIK
;
A
#
# COMPACT_ATOMS: atom_id res chain seq x y z
N MET A 1 -8.05 -34.26 41.43
CA MET A 1 -6.61 -33.89 41.38
C MET A 1 -6.44 -32.96 40.17
N ARG A 2 -6.27 -31.63 40.39
CA ARG A 2 -5.11 -30.79 39.97
C ARG A 2 -4.57 -31.10 38.56
N LYS A 3 -4.38 -30.16 37.62
CA LYS A 3 -4.07 -28.72 37.72
C LYS A 3 -4.26 -28.01 36.37
N VAL A 4 -4.46 -26.70 36.48
CA VAL A 4 -4.54 -25.60 35.49
C VAL A 4 -3.15 -25.18 34.99
N GLY A 5 -3.05 -24.52 33.82
CA GLY A 5 -2.08 -23.43 33.55
C GLY A 5 -1.32 -23.56 32.22
N LYS A 6 -1.57 -22.70 31.21
CA LYS A 6 -1.10 -21.30 31.01
C LYS A 6 0.36 -21.18 30.52
N MET A 7 0.48 -20.56 29.34
CA MET A 7 1.47 -19.55 28.92
C MET A 7 2.94 -19.72 29.34
N ALA A 8 3.83 -19.82 28.34
CA ALA A 8 4.90 -18.83 28.13
C ALA A 8 5.75 -19.22 26.92
N LEU A 9 5.65 -18.42 25.85
CA LEU A 9 6.77 -18.13 24.96
C LEU A 9 7.82 -17.38 25.79
N PHE A 10 9.07 -17.83 25.83
CA PHE A 10 10.27 -16.98 25.84
C PHE A 10 11.52 -17.85 25.71
N SER A 11 12.53 -17.33 24.99
CA SER A 11 13.88 -17.86 24.76
C SER A 11 14.06 -18.91 23.65
N TYR A 12 14.07 -18.41 22.42
CA TYR A 12 14.82 -19.00 21.32
C TYR A 12 16.29 -18.51 21.44
N GLU A 13 17.24 -19.37 21.05
CA GLU A 13 18.70 -19.14 20.96
C GLU A 13 19.58 -19.32 22.23
N PHE A 14 19.71 -20.56 22.70
CA PHE A 14 20.95 -20.99 23.38
C PHE A 14 21.25 -22.47 23.17
N ARG A 15 21.46 -22.91 21.91
CA ARG A 15 21.93 -24.29 21.62
C ARG A 15 22.50 -24.41 20.21
N ARG A 16 23.70 -23.86 20.00
CA ARG A 16 24.49 -24.16 18.79
C ARG A 16 25.96 -24.44 19.08
N TRP A 17 26.29 -25.18 20.14
CA TRP A 17 27.67 -25.64 20.38
C TRP A 17 27.77 -27.03 21.02
N LEU A 18 26.98 -27.99 20.54
CA LEU A 18 27.25 -29.41 20.78
C LEU A 18 27.06 -30.19 19.48
N PHE A 19 28.04 -31.08 19.20
CA PHE A 19 28.14 -32.02 18.08
C PHE A 19 28.79 -31.52 16.78
N PHE A 20 30.13 -31.49 16.77
CA PHE A 20 30.92 -32.03 15.66
C PHE A 20 32.21 -32.65 16.22
N GLY A 21 32.04 -33.82 16.85
CA GLY A 21 33.15 -34.74 17.08
C GLY A 21 33.30 -35.59 15.82
N LEU A 22 34.24 -35.22 14.94
CA LEU A 22 34.76 -36.12 13.92
C LEU A 22 36.29 -35.98 13.89
N SER A 23 36.90 -37.16 14.04
CA SER A 23 38.29 -37.51 13.84
C SER A 23 38.99 -36.68 12.77
N TYR A 24 40.11 -36.04 13.11
CA TYR A 24 41.23 -35.91 12.17
C TYR A 24 42.56 -35.71 12.91
N ASN A 25 43.39 -36.74 12.78
CA ASN A 25 44.80 -36.79 13.11
C ASN A 25 45.58 -35.79 12.24
N GLN A 26 46.35 -34.85 12.82
CA GLN A 26 47.45 -34.16 12.15
C GLN A 26 48.58 -33.75 13.13
N PRO A 27 49.84 -33.67 12.66
CA PRO A 27 51.04 -33.86 13.47
C PRO A 27 51.62 -32.58 14.09
N GLN A 28 52.35 -32.79 15.18
CA GLN A 28 53.11 -31.81 15.96
C GLN A 28 54.12 -31.03 15.09
N ARG A 29 53.89 -29.73 14.88
CA ARG A 29 54.96 -28.79 14.48
C ARG A 29 55.39 -27.95 15.68
N LYS A 30 56.68 -28.10 16.03
CA LYS A 30 57.38 -27.33 17.07
C LYS A 30 57.40 -25.84 16.71
N PHE A 31 57.05 -24.98 17.66
CA PHE A 31 57.30 -23.53 17.61
C PHE A 31 58.18 -23.10 18.79
N PRO A 32 59.12 -22.14 18.61
CA PRO A 32 60.05 -21.70 19.65
C PRO A 32 59.39 -20.77 20.69
N PRO A 33 59.94 -20.65 21.91
CA PRO A 33 59.26 -19.98 23.02
C PRO A 33 59.71 -18.52 23.17
N THR A 34 59.08 -17.56 22.49
CA THR A 34 59.28 -16.12 22.82
C THR A 34 58.06 -15.19 22.66
N GLU A 35 56.89 -15.66 22.24
CA GLU A 35 55.74 -14.80 21.87
C GLU A 35 54.52 -14.90 22.82
N VAL A 36 54.72 -15.13 24.12
CA VAL A 36 53.58 -15.26 25.07
C VAL A 36 53.40 -14.04 25.98
N PHE A 37 54.41 -13.18 26.14
CA PHE A 37 54.34 -12.09 27.13
C PHE A 37 53.68 -10.80 26.64
N MET A 38 53.52 -10.57 25.33
CA MET A 38 53.01 -9.28 24.82
C MET A 38 51.48 -9.22 24.65
N PHE A 39 50.76 -10.35 24.73
CA PHE A 39 49.30 -10.37 24.51
C PHE A 39 48.46 -10.15 25.78
N SER A 40 49.05 -10.29 26.97
CA SER A 40 48.33 -10.18 28.25
C SER A 40 48.12 -8.73 28.68
N MET A 41 49.13 -7.87 28.52
CA MET A 41 49.11 -6.50 29.05
C MET A 41 48.14 -5.56 28.32
N LYS A 42 47.83 -5.84 27.05
CA LYS A 42 46.92 -5.05 26.20
C LYS A 42 45.44 -5.35 26.47
N ARG A 43 45.14 -6.56 26.97
CA ARG A 43 43.78 -6.96 27.39
C ARG A 43 43.43 -6.40 28.77
N PHE A 44 44.39 -6.33 29.69
CA PHE A 44 44.17 -5.71 31.01
C PHE A 44 44.00 -4.19 30.96
N THR A 45 44.77 -3.49 30.10
CA THR A 45 44.62 -2.04 29.90
C THR A 45 43.30 -1.67 29.21
N MET A 46 42.81 -2.50 28.27
CA MET A 46 41.52 -2.27 27.60
C MET A 46 40.33 -2.54 28.53
N VAL A 47 40.37 -3.60 29.36
CA VAL A 47 39.33 -3.87 30.37
C VAL A 47 39.29 -2.79 31.45
N GLY A 48 40.46 -2.27 31.87
CA GLY A 48 40.53 -1.13 32.78
C GLY A 48 39.88 0.14 32.22
N PHE A 49 40.10 0.43 30.94
CA PHE A 49 39.48 1.58 30.27
C PHE A 49 37.94 1.45 30.18
N ILE A 50 37.44 0.25 29.87
CA ILE A 50 36.00 -0.02 29.79
C ILE A 50 35.32 0.16 31.17
N ILE A 51 35.93 -0.36 32.24
CA ILE A 51 35.41 -0.22 33.60
C ILE A 51 35.44 1.26 34.05
N LEU A 52 36.50 2.00 33.73
CA LEU A 52 36.61 3.43 34.06
C LEU A 52 35.57 4.27 33.30
N THR A 53 35.29 3.96 32.04
CA THR A 53 34.24 4.64 31.26
C THR A 53 32.83 4.34 31.78
N MET A 54 32.53 3.10 32.17
CA MET A 54 31.22 2.77 32.78
C MET A 54 31.00 3.49 34.12
N MET A 55 32.06 3.72 34.90
CA MET A 55 31.96 4.41 36.19
C MET A 55 31.70 5.92 36.02
N MET A 56 32.20 6.53 34.95
CA MET A 56 31.95 7.94 34.62
C MET A 56 30.52 8.20 34.10
N LEU A 57 29.91 7.26 33.36
CA LEU A 57 28.52 7.40 32.89
C LEU A 57 27.46 7.20 33.99
N GLY A 58 27.81 6.64 35.14
CA GLY A 58 26.89 6.42 36.27
C GLY A 58 26.69 7.63 37.20
N ALA A 59 27.48 8.70 37.04
CA ALA A 59 27.46 9.85 37.96
C ALA A 59 26.34 10.87 37.67
N CYS A 60 25.62 10.77 36.55
CA CYS A 60 24.57 11.73 36.20
C CYS A 60 23.17 11.44 36.78
N THR A 61 22.98 10.39 37.59
CA THR A 61 21.64 10.03 38.12
C THR A 61 21.43 10.32 39.62
N ILE A 62 22.44 10.84 40.34
CA ILE A 62 22.29 11.22 41.75
C ILE A 62 21.87 12.70 41.80
N GLY A 63 20.56 12.95 41.65
CA GLY A 63 20.03 14.31 41.78
C GLY A 63 18.65 14.59 41.19
N GLN A 64 17.98 13.63 40.53
CA GLN A 64 16.59 13.85 40.13
C GLN A 64 15.65 13.53 41.30
N ALA A 65 15.05 14.59 41.85
CA ALA A 65 13.89 14.50 42.70
C ALA A 65 12.77 13.74 41.97
N ALA A 66 12.04 12.91 42.71
CA ALA A 66 10.90 12.16 42.18
C ALA A 66 9.92 13.11 41.48
N GLU A 67 9.86 13.00 40.16
CA GLU A 67 8.84 13.67 39.36
C GLU A 67 7.48 13.07 39.69
N ALA A 68 6.49 13.93 39.88
CA ALA A 68 5.16 13.56 40.31
C ALA A 68 4.53 12.56 39.31
N THR A 69 4.09 11.43 39.84
CA THR A 69 3.18 10.50 39.19
C THR A 69 2.05 11.28 38.49
N PRO A 70 1.88 11.21 37.16
CA PRO A 70 0.69 11.73 36.54
C PRO A 70 -0.50 10.84 36.94
N THR A 71 -1.29 11.35 37.88
CA THR A 71 -2.65 10.89 38.15
C THR A 71 -3.40 10.80 36.83
N ALA A 72 -4.08 9.66 36.60
CA ALA A 72 -4.85 9.39 35.40
C ALA A 72 -5.72 10.59 34.99
N LEU A 73 -5.43 11.18 33.83
CA LEU A 73 -6.29 12.18 33.21
C LEU A 73 -7.57 11.49 32.74
N ASP A 74 -8.69 11.91 33.31
CA ASP A 74 -10.04 11.60 32.83
C ASP A 74 -10.25 12.24 31.44
N VAL A 75 -10.29 11.38 30.42
CA VAL A 75 -10.45 11.70 29.00
C VAL A 75 -11.78 12.42 28.72
N ASN A 76 -12.72 12.43 29.67
CA ASN A 76 -14.06 12.98 29.47
C ASN A 76 -14.16 14.51 29.62
N ALA A 77 -13.14 15.20 30.17
CA ALA A 77 -13.17 16.65 30.37
C ALA A 77 -12.67 17.49 29.17
N ILE A 78 -12.04 16.86 28.16
CA ILE A 78 -11.47 17.57 26.99
C ILE A 78 -12.49 17.72 25.84
N TYR A 79 -13.55 16.90 25.81
CA TYR A 79 -14.56 16.97 24.74
C TYR A 79 -15.57 18.12 24.88
N THR A 80 -15.60 18.83 26.02
CA THR A 80 -16.62 19.86 26.29
C THR A 80 -16.18 21.29 25.96
N SER A 81 -14.88 21.58 25.85
CA SER A 81 -14.39 22.94 25.57
C SER A 81 -14.34 23.29 24.08
N ALA A 82 -14.33 22.30 23.18
CA ALA A 82 -14.31 22.53 21.72
C ALA A 82 -15.72 22.71 21.09
N ALA A 83 -16.80 22.43 21.83
CA ALA A 83 -18.17 22.52 21.31
C ALA A 83 -18.80 23.92 21.46
N GLU A 84 -18.27 24.78 22.33
CA GLU A 84 -18.86 26.10 22.59
C GLU A 84 -18.39 27.18 21.59
N THR A 85 -17.19 27.05 21.01
CA THR A 85 -16.66 28.07 20.08
C THR A 85 -17.28 28.02 18.69
N ALA A 86 -17.91 26.90 18.30
CA ALA A 86 -18.54 26.74 16.99
C ALA A 86 -19.93 27.39 16.87
N ARG A 87 -20.54 27.81 17.98
CA ARG A 87 -21.94 28.29 18.00
C ARG A 87 -22.09 29.80 17.87
N ALA A 88 -21.01 30.55 18.12
CA ALA A 88 -21.02 32.00 18.00
C ALA A 88 -20.88 32.50 16.55
N GLN A 89 -20.29 31.73 15.63
CA GLN A 89 -20.07 32.18 14.25
C GLN A 89 -21.21 31.86 13.27
N MET A 90 -22.20 31.07 13.67
CA MET A 90 -23.34 30.70 12.80
C MET A 90 -24.48 31.71 12.80
N THR A 91 -24.53 32.65 13.75
CA THR A 91 -25.66 33.59 13.88
C THR A 91 -25.55 34.81 12.96
N ASP A 92 -24.36 35.13 12.42
CA ASP A 92 -24.16 36.33 11.59
C ASP A 92 -24.49 36.12 10.09
N ILE A 93 -24.67 34.90 9.62
CA ILE A 93 -24.91 34.61 8.18
C ILE A 93 -26.42 34.48 7.85
N ALA A 94 -27.29 34.39 8.87
CA ALA A 94 -28.73 34.21 8.67
C ALA A 94 -29.50 35.49 8.29
N SER A 95 -28.91 36.69 8.44
CA SER A 95 -29.60 37.96 8.17
C SER A 95 -29.47 38.47 6.73
N LEU A 96 -28.75 37.77 5.85
CA LEU A 96 -28.54 38.15 4.43
C LEU A 96 -29.27 37.25 3.42
N ALA A 97 -30.12 36.32 3.88
CA ALA A 97 -30.87 35.44 2.98
C ALA A 97 -32.00 36.20 2.24
N THR A 98 -31.74 36.49 0.96
CA THR A 98 -32.72 37.01 0.00
C THR A 98 -33.76 35.94 -0.33
N ALA A 99 -35.04 36.33 -0.41
CA ALA A 99 -36.17 35.43 -0.65
C ALA A 99 -36.04 34.65 -1.97
N THR A 100 -36.06 33.32 -1.88
CA THR A 100 -36.09 32.41 -3.04
C THR A 100 -37.54 32.12 -3.43
N MET A 101 -37.82 32.15 -4.74
CA MET A 101 -39.16 31.96 -5.32
C MET A 101 -39.78 30.58 -5.00
N PRO A 102 -41.12 30.47 -4.97
CA PRO A 102 -41.81 29.23 -4.63
C PRO A 102 -41.61 28.11 -5.66
N PRO A 103 -41.63 26.83 -5.25
CA PRO A 103 -41.39 25.69 -6.12
C PRO A 103 -42.53 25.51 -7.13
N THR A 104 -42.15 25.31 -8.40
CA THR A 104 -43.04 24.94 -9.51
C THR A 104 -43.41 23.46 -9.38
N ALA A 105 -44.69 23.12 -9.51
CA ALA A 105 -45.21 21.77 -9.35
C ALA A 105 -44.65 20.79 -10.40
N THR A 106 -44.07 19.69 -9.91
CA THR A 106 -43.63 18.55 -10.72
C THR A 106 -44.83 17.69 -11.11
N LEU A 107 -45.03 17.49 -12.42
CA LEU A 107 -46.09 16.62 -12.95
C LEU A 107 -45.82 15.14 -12.65
N ALA A 108 -46.87 14.43 -12.25
CA ALA A 108 -46.86 13.00 -11.92
C ALA A 108 -46.66 12.11 -13.17
N PRO A 109 -46.07 10.90 -13.04
CA PRO A 109 -45.78 10.02 -14.17
C PRO A 109 -47.03 9.31 -14.70
N THR A 110 -47.21 9.35 -16.03
CA THR A 110 -48.23 8.63 -16.79
C THR A 110 -47.88 7.14 -16.87
N GLN A 111 -48.79 6.27 -16.41
CA GLN A 111 -48.68 4.83 -16.62
C GLN A 111 -49.01 4.48 -18.08
N THR A 112 -48.11 3.73 -18.73
CA THR A 112 -48.33 3.12 -20.05
C THR A 112 -48.70 1.65 -19.82
N GLN A 113 -49.87 1.24 -20.32
CA GLN A 113 -50.35 -0.14 -20.27
C GLN A 113 -49.71 -0.97 -21.39
N GLU A 114 -49.29 -2.18 -21.05
CA GLU A 114 -48.60 -3.12 -21.93
C GLU A 114 -49.63 -4.08 -22.56
N GLN A 115 -49.72 -4.07 -23.89
CA GLN A 115 -50.65 -4.91 -24.67
C GLN A 115 -49.91 -6.13 -25.23
N ILE A 116 -50.41 -7.32 -24.88
CA ILE A 116 -49.82 -8.62 -25.21
C ILE A 116 -50.23 -9.00 -26.64
N VAL A 117 -49.27 -9.17 -27.56
CA VAL A 117 -49.49 -9.67 -28.92
C VAL A 117 -48.92 -11.09 -29.01
N GLN A 118 -49.78 -12.05 -29.35
CA GLN A 118 -49.45 -13.47 -29.41
C GLN A 118 -49.06 -13.83 -30.85
N VAL A 119 -47.77 -14.14 -31.08
CA VAL A 119 -47.24 -14.54 -32.40
C VAL A 119 -47.24 -16.06 -32.52
N THR A 120 -47.96 -16.57 -33.52
CA THR A 120 -47.97 -17.99 -33.88
C THR A 120 -46.85 -18.24 -34.89
N ILE A 121 -45.94 -19.17 -34.59
CA ILE A 121 -44.82 -19.55 -35.48
C ILE A 121 -45.13 -20.93 -36.08
N SER A 122 -45.25 -20.99 -37.40
CA SER A 122 -45.26 -22.22 -38.19
C SER A 122 -43.84 -22.59 -38.61
N VAL A 123 -43.43 -23.83 -38.31
CA VAL A 123 -42.09 -24.35 -38.62
C VAL A 123 -42.14 -25.10 -39.95
N ASP A 124 -41.34 -24.64 -40.91
CA ASP A 124 -41.08 -25.32 -42.18
C ASP A 124 -39.65 -25.91 -42.13
N LEU A 125 -39.50 -27.20 -42.42
CA LEU A 125 -38.25 -27.95 -42.30
C LEU A 125 -37.81 -28.47 -43.68
N THR A 126 -36.98 -27.68 -44.37
CA THR A 126 -36.19 -28.12 -45.52
C THR A 126 -34.71 -28.22 -45.16
N PRO A 127 -34.05 -29.39 -45.28
CA PRO A 127 -32.62 -29.50 -45.13
C PRO A 127 -31.92 -29.49 -46.51
N LEU A 128 -30.92 -28.63 -46.69
CA LEU A 128 -29.95 -28.76 -47.78
C LEU A 128 -28.55 -28.42 -47.30
N ALA A 129 -27.61 -29.25 -47.74
CA ALA A 129 -26.28 -29.43 -47.19
C ALA A 129 -25.19 -28.57 -47.86
N SER A 130 -24.11 -28.34 -47.09
CA SER A 130 -22.70 -28.15 -47.52
C SER A 130 -22.29 -26.78 -48.11
N PRO A 131 -20.99 -26.44 -48.17
CA PRO A 131 -20.10 -26.09 -47.05
C PRO A 131 -19.41 -24.72 -47.26
N ASP A 132 -18.45 -24.38 -46.39
CA ASP A 132 -17.36 -23.39 -46.56
C ASP A 132 -17.54 -21.94 -46.01
N PRO A 133 -16.46 -21.15 -45.78
CA PRO A 133 -16.00 -20.85 -44.41
C PRO A 133 -15.83 -19.34 -44.09
N LEU A 134 -15.41 -19.05 -42.83
CA LEU A 134 -14.84 -17.79 -42.30
C LEU A 134 -15.65 -16.50 -42.47
N LEU A 135 -16.21 -15.97 -41.37
CA LEU A 135 -16.45 -14.53 -41.25
C LEU A 135 -16.28 -14.03 -39.80
N VAL A 136 -15.29 -13.16 -39.65
CA VAL A 136 -15.18 -11.99 -38.78
C VAL A 136 -16.37 -11.76 -37.84
N GLY A 137 -16.14 -11.90 -36.54
CA GLY A 137 -17.07 -11.48 -35.50
C GLY A 137 -17.12 -9.96 -35.39
N THR A 138 -17.97 -9.33 -36.21
CA THR A 138 -18.38 -7.94 -36.01
C THR A 138 -19.44 -7.94 -34.91
N ALA A 139 -19.09 -7.45 -33.72
CA ALA A 139 -20.05 -7.25 -32.65
C ALA A 139 -21.01 -6.12 -33.03
N THR A 140 -22.20 -6.48 -33.47
CA THR A 140 -23.32 -5.55 -33.66
C THR A 140 -23.77 -5.06 -32.28
N VAL A 141 -23.40 -3.85 -31.91
CA VAL A 141 -23.89 -3.17 -30.71
C VAL A 141 -25.39 -2.91 -30.87
N LEU A 142 -26.19 -3.55 -30.02
CA LEU A 142 -27.63 -3.37 -29.93
C LEU A 142 -27.93 -1.98 -29.33
N PRO A 143 -28.69 -1.10 -30.00
CA PRO A 143 -29.09 0.18 -29.42
C PRO A 143 -30.23 -0.05 -28.42
N GLY A 144 -30.01 0.22 -27.13
CA GLY A 144 -31.12 0.27 -26.16
C GLY A 144 -30.83 -0.09 -24.71
N LEU A 145 -29.60 -0.45 -24.33
CA LEU A 145 -29.24 -0.59 -22.92
C LEU A 145 -28.52 0.68 -22.44
N PRO A 146 -28.92 1.31 -21.32
CA PRO A 146 -28.11 2.35 -20.71
C PRO A 146 -26.79 1.73 -20.28
N LEU A 147 -25.73 2.05 -21.02
CA LEU A 147 -24.36 1.79 -20.65
C LEU A 147 -24.16 2.45 -19.28
N ALA A 148 -23.82 1.66 -18.26
CA ALA A 148 -23.34 2.21 -17.01
C ALA A 148 -22.09 3.04 -17.35
N THR A 149 -22.26 4.36 -17.40
CA THR A 149 -21.19 5.31 -17.59
C THR A 149 -20.18 5.01 -16.48
N PRO A 150 -18.90 4.67 -16.78
CA PRO A 150 -17.90 4.69 -15.73
C PRO A 150 -17.92 6.10 -15.15
N THR A 151 -18.16 6.19 -13.84
CA THR A 151 -18.04 7.41 -13.08
C THR A 151 -16.59 7.87 -13.24
N THR A 152 -16.33 8.71 -14.23
CA THR A 152 -15.09 9.47 -14.32
C THR A 152 -15.10 10.41 -13.13
N LEU A 153 -14.43 10.00 -12.05
CA LEU A 153 -14.00 10.92 -11.01
C LEU A 153 -13.10 11.95 -11.69
N GLY A 154 -13.72 13.06 -12.09
CA GLY A 154 -13.00 14.25 -12.51
C GLY A 154 -12.16 14.71 -11.34
N SER A 155 -10.84 14.65 -11.48
CA SER A 155 -9.95 15.57 -10.78
C SER A 155 -9.59 16.67 -11.76
N GLY A 156 -10.33 17.77 -11.66
CA GLY A 156 -10.03 19.00 -12.37
C GLY A 156 -8.84 19.70 -11.72
N ALA A 157 -7.92 20.14 -12.57
CA ALA A 157 -7.22 21.42 -12.44
C ALA A 157 -6.61 21.74 -13.80
N THR A 158 -7.21 22.69 -14.53
CA THR A 158 -6.62 23.31 -15.74
C THR A 158 -5.54 24.30 -15.30
N ALA A 159 -4.52 23.81 -14.59
CA ALA A 159 -3.19 24.39 -14.64
C ALA A 159 -2.54 23.86 -15.92
N GLY A 160 -1.71 24.65 -16.61
CA GLY A 160 -0.90 24.13 -17.72
C GLY A 160 -0.15 22.86 -17.27
N PRO A 161 0.19 21.94 -18.20
CA PRO A 161 0.75 20.65 -17.83
C PRO A 161 2.03 20.87 -17.02
N THR A 162 2.05 20.34 -15.79
CA THR A 162 3.24 20.35 -14.94
C THR A 162 4.33 19.49 -15.58
N CYS A 163 5.60 19.74 -15.26
CA CYS A 163 6.72 18.92 -15.73
C CYS A 163 6.48 17.42 -15.46
N ASN A 164 6.22 17.09 -14.19
CA ASN A 164 5.92 15.73 -13.76
C ASN A 164 4.44 15.59 -13.38
N ASN A 165 3.72 14.71 -14.07
CA ASN A 165 2.38 14.28 -13.72
C ASN A 165 2.03 12.96 -14.41
N TYR A 166 1.10 12.20 -13.83
CA TYR A 166 0.55 11.01 -14.46
C TYR A 166 -0.95 10.88 -14.23
N VAL A 167 -1.59 10.09 -15.10
CA VAL A 167 -2.95 9.59 -14.89
C VAL A 167 -2.90 8.07 -14.73
N PHE A 168 -3.76 7.57 -13.86
CA PHE A 168 -4.01 6.14 -13.70
C PHE A 168 -5.03 5.69 -14.74
N GLU A 169 -4.68 4.71 -15.56
CA GLU A 169 -5.55 4.17 -16.60
C GLU A 169 -6.28 2.90 -16.16
N GLY A 170 -5.77 2.20 -15.15
CA GLY A 170 -6.44 1.05 -14.56
C GLY A 170 -5.50 0.00 -14.00
N ASP A 171 -6.11 -0.96 -13.31
CA ASP A 171 -5.44 -2.16 -12.83
C ASP A 171 -5.33 -3.17 -13.97
N ILE A 172 -4.10 -3.54 -14.34
CA ILE A 172 -3.86 -4.60 -15.32
C ILE A 172 -3.93 -5.96 -14.64
N THR A 173 -3.42 -6.07 -13.41
CA THR A 173 -3.57 -7.25 -12.57
C THR A 173 -4.07 -6.87 -11.18
N VAL A 174 -4.61 -7.87 -10.48
CA VAL A 174 -5.05 -7.78 -9.08
C VAL A 174 -6.03 -6.61 -8.88
N PRO A 175 -7.27 -6.71 -9.41
CA PRO A 175 -8.31 -5.73 -9.13
C PRO A 175 -8.53 -5.54 -7.63
N ASP A 176 -9.03 -4.38 -7.23
CA ASP A 176 -9.29 -4.10 -5.82
C ASP A 176 -10.22 -5.15 -5.18
N GLY A 177 -9.85 -5.58 -3.97
CA GLY A 177 -10.55 -6.64 -3.23
C GLY A 177 -10.14 -8.07 -3.64
N SER A 178 -9.10 -8.23 -4.46
CA SER A 178 -8.53 -9.55 -4.77
C SER A 178 -8.17 -10.31 -3.49
N LYS A 179 -8.49 -11.60 -3.47
CA LYS A 179 -8.30 -12.46 -2.28
C LYS A 179 -7.03 -13.28 -2.41
N PHE A 180 -6.24 -13.33 -1.36
CA PHE A 180 -4.99 -14.10 -1.29
C PHE A 180 -4.91 -14.90 0.00
N LYS A 181 -4.19 -16.02 -0.03
CA LYS A 181 -3.80 -16.73 1.19
C LYS A 181 -2.68 -15.99 1.89
N ALA A 182 -2.54 -16.25 3.20
CA ALA A 182 -1.41 -15.77 3.97
C ALA A 182 -0.07 -16.10 3.29
N TRP A 183 0.82 -15.11 3.19
CA TRP A 183 2.16 -15.22 2.56
C TRP A 183 2.19 -15.53 1.06
N GLU A 184 1.04 -15.49 0.39
CA GLU A 184 0.96 -15.73 -1.04
C GLU A 184 1.67 -14.61 -1.82
N LYS A 185 2.44 -15.00 -2.84
CA LYS A 185 3.13 -14.05 -3.72
C LYS A 185 2.22 -13.69 -4.88
N PHE A 186 2.20 -12.42 -5.25
CA PHE A 186 1.47 -11.95 -6.41
C PHE A 186 2.21 -10.80 -7.10
N GLU A 187 1.82 -10.50 -8.33
CA GLU A 187 2.36 -9.36 -9.07
C GLU A 187 1.23 -8.38 -9.37
N LYS A 188 1.39 -7.14 -8.87
CA LYS A 188 0.48 -6.04 -9.13
C LYS A 188 1.03 -5.19 -10.26
N VAL A 189 0.21 -4.98 -11.29
CA VAL A 189 0.55 -4.16 -12.45
C VAL A 189 -0.47 -3.04 -12.59
N TRP A 190 0.00 -1.81 -12.55
CA TRP A 190 -0.80 -0.62 -12.83
C TRP A 190 -0.47 -0.07 -14.22
N ALA A 191 -1.49 0.31 -14.99
CA ALA A 191 -1.32 1.08 -16.21
C ALA A 191 -1.32 2.58 -15.86
N LEU A 192 -0.22 3.25 -16.14
CA LEU A 192 -0.04 4.68 -15.91
C LEU A 192 0.32 5.37 -17.23
N ARG A 193 -0.15 6.60 -17.41
CA ARG A 193 0.26 7.45 -18.53
C ARG A 193 0.90 8.73 -18.04
N ASN A 194 2.03 9.10 -18.63
CA ASN A 194 2.69 10.36 -18.38
C ASN A 194 1.86 11.49 -19.01
N THR A 195 1.30 12.36 -18.18
CA THR A 195 0.53 13.54 -18.60
C THR A 195 1.29 14.84 -18.38
N GLY A 196 2.54 14.75 -17.91
CA GLY A 196 3.45 15.88 -17.79
C GLY A 196 4.17 16.20 -19.09
N THR A 197 4.99 17.25 -19.05
CA THR A 197 5.84 17.66 -20.18
C THR A 197 7.24 17.05 -20.14
N CYS A 198 7.68 16.55 -18.98
CA CYS A 198 8.99 15.95 -18.80
C CYS A 198 8.94 14.44 -19.07
N THR A 199 9.99 13.94 -19.71
CA THR A 199 10.19 12.49 -19.87
C THR A 199 10.63 11.91 -18.54
N TRP A 200 10.03 10.81 -18.11
CA TRP A 200 10.54 10.06 -16.96
C TRP A 200 11.72 9.22 -17.44
N ASP A 201 12.89 9.57 -16.97
CA ASP A 201 14.15 8.95 -17.33
C ASP A 201 14.85 8.35 -16.11
N GLU A 202 16.16 8.20 -16.18
CA GLU A 202 16.94 7.59 -15.11
C GLU A 202 16.82 8.40 -13.81
N GLY A 203 16.55 7.72 -12.71
CA GLY A 203 16.37 8.34 -11.39
C GLY A 203 14.91 8.46 -10.95
N TYR A 204 13.97 8.39 -11.88
CA TYR A 204 12.54 8.30 -11.56
C TYR A 204 12.23 6.94 -10.91
N SER A 205 11.31 6.95 -9.95
CA SER A 205 10.90 5.73 -9.25
C SER A 205 9.43 5.74 -8.86
N PHE A 206 8.85 4.55 -8.75
CA PHE A 206 7.48 4.33 -8.29
C PHE A 206 7.50 3.49 -7.02
N ARG A 207 6.96 4.07 -5.94
CA ARG A 207 7.24 3.61 -4.57
C ARG A 207 6.04 3.69 -3.68
N ASN A 208 6.02 2.81 -2.67
CA ASN A 208 5.08 2.91 -1.58
C ASN A 208 5.38 4.19 -0.78
N PHE A 209 4.34 4.98 -0.48
CA PHE A 209 4.47 6.18 0.34
C PHE A 209 3.60 6.15 1.60
N ALA A 210 2.61 5.27 1.66
CA ALA A 210 1.73 5.10 2.82
C ALA A 210 1.10 3.69 2.86
N GLY A 211 0.63 3.31 4.04
CA GLY A 211 0.08 1.98 4.30
C GLY A 211 1.17 0.90 4.39
N PRO A 212 0.79 -0.38 4.50
CA PRO A 212 1.73 -1.49 4.48
C PRO A 212 2.54 -1.53 3.18
N ALA A 213 3.85 -1.72 3.33
CA ALA A 213 4.72 -2.09 2.23
C ALA A 213 4.52 -3.59 1.94
N LEU A 214 3.66 -3.89 0.95
CA LEU A 214 3.40 -5.27 0.51
C LEU A 214 4.48 -5.79 -0.46
N ALA A 215 5.34 -4.90 -0.97
CA ALA A 215 6.38 -5.23 -1.92
C ALA A 215 7.71 -5.53 -1.23
N GLY A 216 8.52 -6.38 -1.89
CA GLY A 216 9.93 -6.57 -1.51
C GLY A 216 10.84 -5.46 -2.00
N ASP A 217 10.48 -4.82 -3.13
CA ASP A 217 11.25 -3.76 -3.79
C ASP A 217 10.32 -2.73 -4.47
N ASN A 218 10.87 -1.54 -4.74
CA ASN A 218 10.21 -0.51 -5.55
C ASN A 218 10.54 -0.65 -7.04
N TYR A 219 9.80 0.06 -7.90
CA TYR A 219 10.12 0.13 -9.33
C TYR A 219 11.03 1.33 -9.61
N TYR A 220 12.19 1.10 -10.21
CA TYR A 220 13.15 2.14 -10.57
C TYR A 220 13.35 2.18 -12.09
N ILE A 221 13.29 3.37 -12.68
CA ILE A 221 13.67 3.60 -14.07
C ILE A 221 15.18 3.79 -14.11
N THR A 222 15.88 2.82 -14.69
CA THR A 222 17.36 2.79 -14.70
C THR A 222 17.93 2.66 -16.11
N GLN A 223 17.12 2.25 -17.09
CA GLN A 223 17.56 2.01 -18.45
C GLN A 223 16.73 2.80 -19.44
N LYS A 224 17.36 3.24 -20.53
CA LYS A 224 16.71 4.03 -21.59
C LYS A 224 15.49 3.35 -22.20
N SER A 225 15.44 2.02 -22.21
CA SER A 225 14.29 1.24 -22.69
C SER A 225 13.04 1.39 -21.81
N GLN A 226 13.20 1.86 -20.56
CA GLN A 226 12.13 2.09 -19.60
C GLN A 226 11.68 3.55 -19.55
N PHE A 227 12.30 4.44 -20.34
CA PHE A 227 11.98 5.87 -20.31
C PHE A 227 10.58 6.10 -20.85
N VAL A 228 9.84 6.99 -20.19
CA VAL A 228 8.44 7.27 -20.51
C VAL A 228 8.30 8.72 -20.94
N ALA A 229 8.23 8.93 -22.26
CA ALA A 229 8.04 10.25 -22.84
C ALA A 229 6.68 10.87 -22.42
N ALA A 230 6.57 12.19 -22.55
CA ALA A 230 5.31 12.89 -22.37
C ALA A 230 4.21 12.29 -23.26
N GLY A 231 3.04 12.00 -22.69
CA GLY A 231 1.89 11.37 -23.35
C GLY A 231 1.98 9.84 -23.47
N ALA A 232 3.14 9.22 -23.20
CA ALA A 232 3.33 7.78 -23.29
C ALA A 232 2.79 7.03 -22.06
N GLY A 233 2.36 5.79 -22.27
CA GLY A 233 1.91 4.87 -21.22
C GLY A 233 3.00 3.90 -20.80
N ILE A 234 2.91 3.42 -19.56
CA ILE A 234 3.76 2.37 -19.00
C ILE A 234 2.94 1.47 -18.06
N ASN A 235 3.23 0.17 -18.12
CA ASN A 235 2.73 -0.80 -17.14
C ASN A 235 3.80 -1.01 -16.07
N MET A 236 3.51 -0.56 -14.84
CA MET A 236 4.43 -0.71 -13.71
C MET A 236 4.07 -1.96 -12.93
N GLY A 237 4.89 -3.01 -13.05
CA GLY A 237 4.73 -4.28 -12.34
C GLY A 237 5.58 -4.35 -11.08
N ILE A 238 4.96 -4.69 -9.95
CA ILE A 238 5.64 -4.88 -8.66
C ILE A 238 5.26 -6.23 -8.06
N LYS A 239 6.28 -7.00 -7.70
CA LYS A 239 6.12 -8.28 -6.97
C LYS A 239 5.88 -8.02 -5.50
N MET A 240 4.80 -8.59 -4.99
CA MET A 240 4.27 -8.37 -3.65
C MET A 240 3.96 -9.67 -2.92
N TYR A 241 3.74 -9.55 -1.61
CA TYR A 241 3.43 -10.64 -0.70
C TYR A 241 2.22 -10.28 0.16
N ALA A 242 1.24 -11.18 0.22
CA ALA A 242 0.13 -11.07 1.14
C ALA A 242 0.62 -11.22 2.60
N PRO A 243 0.16 -10.37 3.53
CA PRO A 243 0.50 -10.51 4.95
C PRO A 243 0.04 -11.85 5.54
N GLY A 244 0.62 -12.22 6.69
CA GLY A 244 0.32 -13.49 7.35
C GLY A 244 -1.04 -13.53 8.06
N ASP A 245 -1.52 -12.37 8.53
CA ASP A 245 -2.79 -12.27 9.23
C ASP A 245 -3.94 -12.00 8.24
N PRO A 246 -5.12 -12.58 8.47
CA PRO A 246 -6.30 -12.30 7.65
C PRO A 246 -6.82 -10.89 7.88
N GLY A 247 -7.28 -10.24 6.81
CA GLY A 247 -7.79 -8.87 6.85
C GLY A 247 -7.68 -8.15 5.51
N GLN A 248 -8.23 -6.94 5.46
CA GLN A 248 -8.06 -6.06 4.31
C GLN A 248 -6.77 -5.24 4.46
N TYR A 249 -6.02 -5.13 3.37
CA TYR A 249 -4.80 -4.34 3.30
C TYR A 249 -4.85 -3.38 2.12
N ILE A 250 -4.48 -2.12 2.37
CA ILE A 250 -4.45 -1.04 1.37
C ILE A 250 -3.05 -0.45 1.35
N SER A 251 -2.34 -0.61 0.24
CA SER A 251 -1.00 -0.05 0.06
C SER A 251 -1.06 1.11 -0.95
N HIS A 252 -0.48 2.26 -0.60
CA HIS A 252 -0.54 3.48 -1.42
C HIS A 252 0.81 3.74 -2.11
N TRP A 253 0.76 4.01 -3.41
CA TRP A 253 1.93 4.12 -4.28
C TRP A 253 1.90 5.43 -5.07
N THR A 254 3.06 6.02 -5.30
CA THR A 254 3.17 7.20 -6.17
C THR A 254 4.53 7.28 -6.85
N MET A 255 4.63 8.17 -7.84
CA MET A 255 5.86 8.47 -8.55
C MET A 255 6.71 9.48 -7.80
N PHE A 256 8.03 9.33 -7.94
CA PHE A 256 9.04 10.26 -7.47
C PHE A 256 9.99 10.59 -8.62
N ASP A 257 10.37 11.86 -8.72
CA ASP A 257 11.33 12.33 -9.70
C ASP A 257 12.79 12.07 -9.27
N ASP A 258 13.72 12.47 -10.13
CA ASP A 258 15.18 12.38 -9.94
C ASP A 258 15.69 13.18 -8.72
N GLN A 259 14.89 14.16 -8.25
CA GLN A 259 15.13 14.94 -7.03
C GLN A 259 14.42 14.35 -5.81
N ASN A 260 13.88 13.14 -5.95
CA ASN A 260 13.21 12.41 -4.89
C ASN A 260 11.92 13.09 -4.39
N LYS A 261 11.28 13.94 -5.22
CA LYS A 261 10.03 14.63 -4.92
C LYS A 261 8.85 13.84 -5.49
N ALA A 262 7.85 13.60 -4.65
CA ALA A 262 6.62 12.93 -5.06
C ALA A 262 5.80 13.80 -6.04
N PHE A 263 5.15 13.16 -7.01
CA PHE A 263 4.21 13.80 -7.92
C PHE A 263 3.03 12.89 -8.28
N GLY A 264 1.96 13.47 -8.82
CA GLY A 264 0.70 12.78 -9.10
C GLY A 264 -0.18 12.51 -7.87
N PHE A 265 -1.38 11.96 -8.10
CA PHE A 265 -2.38 11.75 -7.05
C PHE A 265 -2.21 10.48 -6.22
N GLY A 266 -1.29 9.59 -6.61
CA GLY A 266 -1.13 8.28 -6.01
C GLY A 266 -2.14 7.26 -6.53
N VAL A 267 -1.81 5.98 -6.41
CA VAL A 267 -2.68 4.84 -6.70
C VAL A 267 -2.61 3.82 -5.56
N THR A 268 -3.54 2.87 -5.55
CA THR A 268 -3.65 1.87 -4.50
C THR A 268 -3.54 0.45 -5.03
N VAL A 269 -3.22 -0.47 -4.13
CA VAL A 269 -3.58 -1.87 -4.26
C VAL A 269 -4.35 -2.28 -3.01
N VAL A 270 -5.57 -2.80 -3.21
CA VAL A 270 -6.44 -3.28 -2.14
C VAL A 270 -6.56 -4.80 -2.24
N ILE A 271 -6.15 -5.50 -1.19
CA ILE A 271 -6.26 -6.97 -1.11
C ILE A 271 -6.99 -7.40 0.16
N GLU A 272 -7.57 -8.59 0.11
CA GLU A 272 -8.15 -9.29 1.26
C GLU A 272 -7.36 -10.59 1.51
N VAL A 273 -6.75 -10.72 2.68
CA VAL A 273 -6.11 -11.96 3.10
C VAL A 273 -7.15 -12.85 3.78
N ILE A 274 -7.33 -14.04 3.24
CA ILE A 274 -8.23 -15.07 3.77
C ILE A 274 -7.46 -16.17 4.50
N LYS A 275 -8.14 -16.82 5.45
CA LYS A 275 -7.61 -17.97 6.21
C LYS A 275 -7.56 -19.24 5.36
#